data_AF-U6SN87-F1
#
_entry.id   AF-U6SN87-F1
#
_cell.length_a   1.000
_cell.length_b   1.000
_cell.length_c   1.000
_cell.angle_alpha   90.00
_cell.angle_beta   90.00
_cell.angle_gamma   90.00
#
_symmetry.space_group_name_H-M   'P 1'
#
loop_
_entity.id
_entity.type
_entity.pdbx_description
1 polymer ?
#
loop_
_entity_poly.entity_id
_entity_poly.type
_entity_poly.pdbx_seq_one_letter_code
_entity_poly.pdbx_strand_id
1 'polypeptide(L)'
;MDPITLKKAKDYTDQQIRSVDNNAAAEYAMQQGDYAKAEADKVQPKLVEVESVLSSANQTIESMEQATIEANQSADYALEQGDYAKSQGSLVEGKLEEADQAISTANQSAANADEKAEIAQHQASLVDDKLIEMETALSSIGESTSLAEQAAGQAESQAQYAKEQGDYAKQQGDLIQDALDGNLVTSVNGKSGEVQLAAADVGAETVEGSQDKANQAEQNAKDYTNQQLENFSTVTTWDELEDKPTEFTPSSHGHLISEVEGLQEELNEKITFQTVQEEAAAAEQNAIEYTDQVTAGKQNSLGFTPVNKAGDEVTGNLRTRSVQERYLSTENNVALNFSQFPLTNIDFTTSGSKVISILNTTTYHSNYSLSGTAVINQHSDPAPITWNFNVKWKDGQIPDLSGASKTYVLTFVTYDQGASWLGCLVGEF
;
A
#
# COMPACT_ATOMS: atom_id res chain seq x y z
N MET A 1 -85.96 26.14 -112.09
CA MET A 1 -85.99 25.30 -110.87
C MET A 1 -87.16 25.76 -110.03
N ASP A 2 -88.03 24.83 -109.61
CA ASP A 2 -89.13 25.11 -108.67
C ASP A 2 -88.55 25.54 -107.30
N PRO A 3 -89.06 26.63 -106.67
CA PRO A 3 -88.66 27.11 -105.35
C PRO A 3 -88.45 26.02 -104.29
N ILE A 4 -89.24 24.95 -104.30
CA ILE A 4 -89.14 23.85 -103.33
C ILE A 4 -87.84 23.05 -103.52
N THR A 5 -87.42 22.85 -104.77
CA THR A 5 -86.19 22.12 -105.11
C THR A 5 -84.96 22.93 -104.74
N LEU A 6 -85.01 24.25 -104.92
CA LEU A 6 -83.92 25.16 -104.55
C LEU A 6 -83.73 25.23 -103.01
N LYS A 7 -84.84 25.22 -102.25
CA LYS A 7 -84.79 25.22 -100.78
C LYS A 7 -84.19 23.93 -100.21
N LYS A 8 -84.60 22.76 -100.72
CA LYS A 8 -84.02 21.46 -100.29
C LYS A 8 -82.53 21.34 -100.61
N ALA A 9 -82.09 21.86 -101.76
CA ALA A 9 -80.67 21.88 -102.11
C ALA A 9 -79.86 22.81 -101.17
N LYS A 10 -80.44 23.95 -100.80
CA LYS A 10 -79.83 24.88 -99.83
C LYS A 10 -79.75 24.27 -98.42
N ASP A 11 -80.83 23.65 -97.95
CA ASP A 11 -80.87 23.01 -96.63
C ASP A 11 -79.88 21.83 -96.53
N TYR A 12 -79.74 21.02 -97.59
CA TYR A 12 -78.74 19.96 -97.66
C TYR A 12 -77.30 20.50 -97.65
N THR A 13 -77.07 21.59 -98.37
CA THR A 13 -75.76 22.28 -98.38
C THR A 13 -75.43 22.85 -97.00
N ASP A 14 -76.38 23.51 -96.34
CA ASP A 14 -76.21 24.07 -94.99
C ASP A 14 -75.98 22.96 -93.94
N GLN A 15 -76.61 21.79 -94.11
CA GLN A 15 -76.40 20.63 -93.23
C GLN A 15 -75.01 20.00 -93.42
N GLN A 16 -74.55 19.88 -94.68
CA GLN A 16 -73.20 19.41 -95.00
C GLN A 16 -72.13 20.38 -94.45
N ILE A 17 -72.31 21.70 -94.61
CA ILE A 17 -71.41 22.73 -94.05
C ILE A 17 -71.34 22.61 -92.52
N ARG A 18 -72.47 22.53 -91.82
CA ARG A 18 -72.48 22.34 -90.36
C ARG A 18 -71.80 21.05 -89.91
N SER A 19 -71.93 19.96 -90.68
CA SER A 19 -71.28 18.68 -90.34
C SER A 19 -69.75 18.75 -90.49
N VAL A 20 -69.25 19.47 -91.50
CA VAL A 20 -67.82 19.71 -91.70
C VAL A 20 -67.27 20.62 -90.60
N ASP A 21 -67.99 21.69 -90.25
CA ASP A 21 -67.58 22.61 -89.17
C ASP A 21 -67.55 21.91 -87.79
N ASN A 22 -68.52 21.04 -87.51
CA ASN A 22 -68.56 20.26 -86.27
C ASN A 22 -67.42 19.22 -86.20
N ASN A 23 -67.08 18.58 -87.32
CA ASN A 23 -65.93 17.66 -87.38
C ASN A 23 -64.60 18.40 -87.21
N ALA A 24 -64.44 19.57 -87.83
CA ALA A 24 -63.25 20.40 -87.65
C ALA A 24 -63.11 20.90 -86.18
N ALA A 25 -64.22 21.24 -85.54
CA ALA A 25 -64.23 21.60 -84.12
C ALA A 25 -63.85 20.41 -83.21
N ALA A 26 -64.32 19.20 -83.54
CA ALA A 26 -63.97 17.98 -82.81
C ALA A 26 -62.49 17.62 -82.99
N GLU A 27 -61.95 17.72 -84.20
CA GLU A 27 -60.52 17.49 -84.50
C GLU A 27 -59.63 18.51 -83.79
N TYR A 28 -60.01 19.79 -83.77
CA TYR A 28 -59.29 20.82 -83.01
C TYR A 28 -59.31 20.54 -81.50
N ALA A 29 -60.46 20.14 -80.95
CA ALA A 29 -60.57 19.78 -79.54
C ALA A 29 -59.70 18.56 -79.18
N MET A 30 -59.64 17.54 -80.06
CA MET A 30 -58.75 16.39 -79.89
C MET A 30 -57.27 16.82 -79.93
N GLN A 31 -56.86 17.64 -80.89
CA GLN A 31 -55.48 18.17 -80.94
C GLN A 31 -55.11 18.99 -79.70
N GLN A 32 -56.03 19.79 -79.17
CA GLN A 32 -55.82 20.52 -77.92
C GLN A 32 -55.71 19.57 -76.72
N GLY A 33 -56.51 18.50 -76.68
CA GLY A 33 -56.40 17.44 -75.67
C GLY A 33 -55.08 16.69 -75.72
N ASP A 34 -54.63 16.33 -76.92
CA ASP A 34 -53.34 15.66 -77.15
C ASP A 34 -52.16 16.58 -76.79
N TYR A 35 -52.25 17.87 -77.12
CA TYR A 35 -51.26 18.87 -76.71
C TYR A 35 -51.21 19.04 -75.18
N ALA A 36 -52.37 19.14 -74.51
CA ALA A 36 -52.44 19.25 -73.06
C ALA A 36 -51.86 18.00 -72.37
N LYS A 37 -52.12 16.80 -72.92
CA LYS A 37 -51.54 15.55 -72.44
C LYS A 37 -50.01 15.52 -72.65
N ALA A 38 -49.52 15.92 -73.82
CA ALA A 38 -48.09 15.98 -74.10
C ALA A 38 -47.35 16.98 -73.20
N GLU A 39 -47.98 18.11 -72.85
CA GLU A 39 -47.43 19.04 -71.85
C GLU A 39 -47.47 18.48 -70.43
N ALA A 40 -48.54 17.77 -70.04
CA ALA A 40 -48.60 17.07 -68.74
C ALA A 40 -47.52 15.99 -68.62
N ASP A 41 -47.30 15.20 -69.67
CA ASP A 41 -46.28 14.14 -69.73
C ASP A 41 -44.85 14.71 -69.60
N LYS A 42 -44.60 15.96 -70.03
CA LYS A 42 -43.31 16.66 -69.81
C LYS A 42 -43.08 17.10 -68.37
N VAL A 43 -44.14 17.32 -67.60
CA VAL A 43 -44.08 17.77 -66.19
C VAL A 43 -43.93 16.59 -65.23
N GLN A 44 -44.55 15.45 -65.54
CA GLN A 44 -44.49 14.22 -64.75
C GLN A 44 -43.06 13.81 -64.31
N PRO A 45 -42.04 13.73 -65.20
CA PRO A 45 -40.68 13.35 -64.79
C PRO A 45 -40.01 14.40 -63.88
N LYS A 46 -40.31 15.69 -64.06
CA LYS A 46 -39.81 16.75 -63.18
C LYS A 46 -40.44 16.66 -61.79
N LEU A 47 -41.71 16.28 -61.70
CA LEU A 47 -42.39 16.08 -60.41
C LEU A 47 -41.72 14.92 -59.63
N VAL A 48 -41.43 13.81 -60.31
CA VAL A 48 -40.71 12.66 -59.72
C VAL A 48 -39.32 13.05 -59.25
N GLU A 49 -38.60 13.89 -60.02
CA GLU A 49 -37.29 14.42 -59.61
C GLU A 49 -37.39 15.30 -58.35
N VAL A 50 -38.40 16.18 -58.27
CA VAL A 50 -38.65 17.00 -57.07
C VAL A 50 -38.99 16.13 -55.85
N GLU A 51 -39.83 15.12 -56.00
CA GLU A 51 -40.16 14.16 -54.92
C GLU A 51 -38.92 13.39 -54.45
N SER A 52 -38.06 12.96 -55.37
CA SER A 52 -36.79 12.29 -55.07
C SER A 52 -35.83 13.21 -54.30
N VAL A 53 -35.73 14.49 -54.68
CA VAL A 53 -34.89 15.47 -54.00
C VAL A 53 -35.43 15.76 -52.59
N LEU A 54 -36.75 15.94 -52.44
CA LEU A 54 -37.40 16.13 -51.13
C LEU A 54 -37.17 14.94 -50.20
N SER A 55 -37.32 13.71 -50.72
CA SER A 55 -37.05 12.49 -49.95
C SER A 55 -35.59 12.42 -49.48
N SER A 56 -34.65 12.76 -50.36
CA SER A 56 -33.22 12.77 -50.04
C SER A 56 -32.87 13.86 -49.01
N ALA A 57 -33.49 15.04 -49.13
CA ALA A 57 -33.32 16.13 -48.19
C ALA A 57 -33.85 15.78 -46.78
N ASN A 58 -35.04 15.15 -46.70
CA ASN A 58 -35.60 14.69 -45.43
C ASN A 58 -34.71 13.64 -44.76
N GLN A 59 -34.20 12.66 -45.52
CA GLN A 59 -33.26 11.68 -44.99
C GLN A 59 -31.96 12.33 -44.47
N THR A 60 -31.49 13.37 -45.15
CA THR A 60 -30.31 14.13 -44.71
C THR A 60 -30.60 14.85 -43.40
N ILE A 61 -31.76 15.50 -43.26
CA ILE A 61 -32.18 16.18 -42.02
C ILE A 61 -32.22 15.19 -40.86
N GLU A 62 -32.86 14.04 -41.04
CA GLU A 62 -32.92 12.98 -40.01
C GLU A 62 -31.52 12.51 -39.59
N SER A 63 -30.61 12.34 -40.57
CA SER A 63 -29.22 11.96 -40.26
C SER A 63 -28.46 13.04 -39.47
N MET A 64 -28.73 14.33 -39.75
CA MET A 64 -28.12 15.44 -39.03
C MET A 64 -28.68 15.57 -37.62
N GLU A 65 -29.98 15.36 -37.43
CA GLU A 65 -30.61 15.33 -36.10
C GLU A 65 -30.01 14.21 -35.26
N GLN A 66 -29.86 13.01 -35.83
CA GLN A 66 -29.25 11.87 -35.14
C GLN A 66 -27.78 12.15 -34.78
N ALA A 67 -26.99 12.69 -35.70
CA ALA A 67 -25.60 13.07 -35.44
C ALA A 67 -25.50 14.15 -34.33
N THR A 68 -26.46 15.07 -34.27
CA THR A 68 -26.52 16.09 -33.21
C THR A 68 -26.82 15.47 -31.84
N ILE A 69 -27.74 14.51 -31.78
CA ILE A 69 -28.05 13.78 -30.54
C ILE A 69 -26.81 13.02 -30.04
N GLU A 70 -26.11 12.32 -30.94
CA GLU A 70 -24.90 11.57 -30.60
C GLU A 70 -23.76 12.48 -30.15
N ALA A 71 -23.57 13.63 -30.80
CA ALA A 71 -22.59 14.63 -30.40
C ALA A 71 -22.87 15.17 -29.00
N ASN A 72 -24.13 15.46 -28.67
CA ASN A 72 -24.52 15.93 -27.34
C ASN A 72 -24.29 14.85 -26.27
N GLN A 73 -24.66 13.60 -26.54
CA GLN A 73 -24.40 12.48 -25.62
C GLN A 73 -22.91 12.28 -25.37
N SER A 74 -22.07 12.40 -26.41
CA SER A 74 -20.63 12.32 -26.27
C SER A 74 -20.05 13.49 -25.45
N ALA A 75 -20.62 14.69 -25.58
CA ALA A 75 -20.22 15.84 -24.79
C ALA A 75 -20.59 15.67 -23.31
N ASP A 76 -21.79 15.19 -23.02
CA ASP A 76 -22.24 14.89 -21.65
C ASP A 76 -21.34 13.85 -20.97
N TYR A 77 -21.01 12.76 -21.71
CA TYR A 77 -20.07 11.74 -21.20
C TYR A 77 -18.68 12.33 -20.93
N ALA A 78 -18.17 13.19 -21.80
CA ALA A 78 -16.87 13.83 -21.59
C ALA A 78 -16.86 14.75 -20.36
N LEU A 79 -17.96 15.46 -20.08
CA LEU A 79 -18.12 16.27 -18.87
C LEU A 79 -18.13 15.40 -17.61
N GLU A 80 -18.90 14.30 -17.60
CA GLU A 80 -18.96 13.37 -16.47
C GLU A 80 -17.59 12.74 -16.17
N GLN A 81 -16.84 12.36 -17.21
CA GLN A 81 -15.47 11.87 -17.06
C GLN A 81 -14.52 12.95 -16.51
N GLY A 82 -14.69 14.21 -16.93
CA GLY A 82 -13.92 15.34 -16.39
C GLY A 82 -14.19 15.60 -14.91
N ASP A 83 -15.46 15.55 -14.50
CA ASP A 83 -15.86 15.71 -13.10
C ASP A 83 -15.37 14.55 -12.23
N TYR A 84 -15.43 13.32 -12.75
CA TYR A 84 -14.86 12.15 -12.08
C TYR A 84 -13.34 12.29 -11.88
N ALA A 85 -12.61 12.68 -12.93
CA ALA A 85 -11.17 12.91 -12.84
C ALA A 85 -10.82 14.01 -11.82
N LYS A 86 -11.62 15.09 -11.76
CA LYS A 86 -11.46 16.15 -10.76
C LYS A 86 -11.69 15.65 -9.34
N SER A 87 -12.74 14.84 -9.11
CA SER A 87 -13.01 14.23 -7.81
C SER A 87 -11.88 13.31 -7.35
N GLN A 88 -11.31 12.51 -8.27
CA GLN A 88 -10.13 11.69 -7.99
C GLN A 88 -8.91 12.55 -7.63
N GLY A 89 -8.70 13.66 -8.35
CA GLY A 89 -7.64 14.62 -8.04
C GLY A 89 -7.76 15.18 -6.61
N SER A 90 -8.95 15.64 -6.21
CA SER A 90 -9.18 16.14 -4.85
C SER A 90 -9.01 15.07 -3.77
N LEU A 91 -9.35 13.81 -4.06
CA LEU A 91 -9.10 12.70 -3.13
C LEU A 91 -7.60 12.46 -2.92
N VAL A 92 -6.81 12.53 -3.99
CA VAL A 92 -5.35 12.39 -3.92
C VAL A 92 -4.73 13.55 -3.14
N GLU A 93 -5.20 14.78 -3.36
CA GLU A 93 -4.76 15.96 -2.62
C GLU A 93 -5.02 15.82 -1.11
N GLY A 94 -6.22 15.39 -0.71
CA GLY A 94 -6.52 15.11 0.70
C GLY A 94 -5.63 14.02 1.31
N LYS A 95 -5.34 12.95 0.56
CA LYS A 95 -4.42 11.89 1.02
C LYS A 95 -2.97 12.36 1.15
N LEU A 96 -2.54 13.32 0.32
CA LEU A 96 -1.22 13.93 0.45
C LEU A 96 -1.13 14.79 1.72
N GLU A 97 -2.18 15.57 2.03
CA GLU A 97 -2.25 16.33 3.27
C GLU A 97 -2.21 15.43 4.53
N GLU A 98 -2.93 14.30 4.51
CA GLU A 98 -2.89 13.31 5.59
C GLU A 98 -1.48 12.70 5.74
N ALA A 99 -0.80 12.40 4.62
CA ALA A 99 0.56 11.88 4.63
C ALA A 99 1.56 12.90 5.21
N ASP A 100 1.43 14.18 4.83
CA ASP A 100 2.28 15.26 5.36
C ASP A 100 2.10 15.44 6.88
N GLN A 101 0.87 15.34 7.37
CA GLN A 101 0.59 15.36 8.81
C GLN A 101 1.20 14.16 9.56
N ALA A 102 1.13 12.97 8.96
CA ALA A 102 1.73 11.76 9.53
C ALA A 102 3.25 11.87 9.60
N ILE A 103 3.89 12.40 8.55
CA ILE A 103 5.34 12.67 8.51
C ILE A 103 5.74 13.69 9.59
N SER A 104 4.99 14.78 9.73
CA SER A 104 5.23 15.79 10.76
C SER A 104 5.16 15.19 12.17
N THR A 105 4.16 14.35 12.42
CA THR A 105 3.97 13.65 13.71
C THR A 105 5.10 12.65 13.99
N ALA A 106 5.54 11.91 12.97
CA ALA A 106 6.67 10.99 13.08
C ALA A 106 7.98 11.71 13.42
N ASN A 107 8.25 12.85 12.75
CA ASN A 107 9.42 13.68 13.02
C ASN A 107 9.40 14.24 14.45
N GLN A 108 8.25 14.70 14.95
CA GLN A 108 8.13 15.16 16.33
C GLN A 108 8.35 14.03 17.33
N SER A 109 7.84 12.83 17.04
CA SER A 109 8.03 11.65 17.88
C SER A 109 9.49 11.22 17.95
N ALA A 110 10.21 11.29 16.82
CA ALA A 110 11.65 11.04 16.76
C ALA A 110 12.43 12.05 17.60
N ALA A 111 12.14 13.36 17.46
CA ALA A 111 12.79 14.39 18.27
C ALA A 111 12.57 14.19 19.79
N ASN A 112 11.36 13.81 20.20
CA ASN A 112 11.05 13.50 21.59
C ASN A 112 11.79 12.26 22.11
N ALA A 113 12.08 11.29 21.22
CA ALA A 113 12.84 10.10 21.58
C ALA A 113 14.32 10.43 21.77
N ASP A 114 14.88 11.27 20.90
CA ASP A 114 16.26 11.76 21.01
C ASP A 114 16.46 12.54 22.32
N GLU A 115 15.56 13.46 22.67
CA GLU A 115 15.62 14.20 23.94
C GLU A 115 15.59 13.26 25.16
N LYS A 116 14.75 12.23 25.12
CA LYS A 116 14.69 11.22 26.20
C LYS A 116 15.98 10.39 26.29
N ALA A 117 16.60 10.08 25.16
CA ALA A 117 17.87 9.36 25.12
C ALA A 117 18.99 10.21 25.72
N GLU A 118 19.06 11.50 25.39
CA GLU A 118 20.02 12.45 25.98
C GLU A 118 19.85 12.56 27.50
N ILE A 119 18.61 12.67 27.99
CA ILE A 119 18.32 12.70 29.43
C ILE A 119 18.77 11.40 30.12
N ALA A 120 18.50 10.25 29.51
CA ALA A 120 18.92 8.96 30.07
C ALA A 120 20.45 8.83 30.12
N GLN A 121 21.16 9.28 29.08
CA GLN A 121 22.61 9.30 29.06
C GLN A 121 23.18 10.23 30.14
N HIS A 122 22.59 11.42 30.32
CA HIS A 122 23.00 12.32 31.39
C HIS A 122 22.79 11.71 32.78
N GLN A 123 21.65 11.04 33.00
CA GLN A 123 21.38 10.35 34.26
C GLN A 123 22.36 9.20 34.52
N ALA A 124 22.74 8.44 33.50
CA ALA A 124 23.76 7.39 33.62
C ALA A 124 25.12 7.96 34.03
N SER A 125 25.56 9.06 33.41
CA SER A 125 26.80 9.75 33.78
C SER A 125 26.79 10.22 35.24
N LEU A 126 25.65 10.74 35.73
CA LEU A 126 25.53 11.14 37.14
C LEU A 126 25.61 9.96 38.11
N VAL A 127 25.22 8.76 37.69
CA VAL A 127 25.36 7.54 38.50
C VAL A 127 26.81 7.10 38.55
N ASP A 128 27.53 7.15 37.42
CA ASP A 128 28.95 6.83 37.36
C ASP A 128 29.78 7.78 38.24
N ASP A 129 29.51 9.09 38.18
CA ASP A 129 30.16 10.09 39.03
C ASP A 129 29.95 9.77 40.52
N LYS A 130 28.73 9.40 40.90
CA LYS A 130 28.40 9.01 42.29
C LYS A 130 29.05 7.70 42.72
N LEU A 131 29.25 6.76 41.81
CA LEU A 131 29.98 5.53 42.09
C LEU A 131 31.45 5.83 42.39
N ILE A 132 32.07 6.70 41.60
CA ILE A 132 33.46 7.14 41.84
C ILE A 132 33.59 7.84 43.20
N GLU A 133 32.65 8.71 43.55
CA GLU A 133 32.62 9.35 44.88
C GLU A 133 32.49 8.30 46.01
N MET A 134 31.65 7.29 45.82
CA MET A 134 31.44 6.22 46.79
C MET A 134 32.67 5.32 46.94
N GLU A 135 33.33 4.97 45.85
CA GLU A 135 34.59 4.21 45.84
C GLU A 135 35.70 4.96 46.56
N THR A 136 35.81 6.27 46.32
CA THR A 136 36.75 7.14 47.02
C THR A 136 36.48 7.14 48.52
N ALA A 137 35.22 7.32 48.93
CA ALA A 137 34.83 7.29 50.34
C ALA A 137 35.11 5.93 51.00
N LEU A 138 34.85 4.82 50.30
CA LEU A 138 35.16 3.47 50.77
C LEU A 138 36.67 3.27 50.96
N SER A 139 37.50 3.77 50.04
CA SER A 139 38.96 3.72 50.16
C SER A 139 39.44 4.45 51.43
N SER A 140 38.95 5.68 51.67
CA SER A 140 39.30 6.45 52.88
C SER A 140 38.86 5.75 54.18
N ILE A 141 37.72 5.05 54.17
CA ILE A 141 37.29 4.23 55.31
C ILE A 141 38.25 3.05 55.53
N GLY A 142 38.70 2.40 54.46
CA GLY A 142 39.66 1.31 54.51
C GLY A 142 41.00 1.75 55.14
N GLU A 143 41.53 2.88 54.70
CA GLU A 143 42.74 3.49 55.27
C GLU A 143 42.56 3.84 56.74
N SER A 144 41.45 4.50 57.09
CA SER A 144 41.15 4.87 58.48
C SER A 144 41.02 3.65 59.39
N THR A 145 40.46 2.54 58.88
CA THR A 145 40.34 1.28 59.61
C THR A 145 41.71 0.65 59.85
N SER A 146 42.57 0.60 58.83
CA SER A 146 43.94 0.11 58.94
C SER A 146 44.76 0.91 59.97
N LEU A 147 44.64 2.24 59.96
CA LEU A 147 45.27 3.11 60.94
C LEU A 147 44.76 2.84 62.37
N ALA A 148 43.46 2.63 62.54
CA ALA A 148 42.87 2.30 63.83
C ALA A 148 43.36 0.95 64.36
N GLU A 149 43.48 -0.06 63.49
CA GLU A 149 44.04 -1.38 63.85
C GLU A 149 45.52 -1.28 64.26
N GLN A 150 46.32 -0.50 63.53
CA GLN A 150 47.72 -0.27 63.87
C GLN A 150 47.86 0.42 65.24
N ALA A 151 47.05 1.46 65.49
CA ALA A 151 47.01 2.16 66.76
C ALA A 151 46.60 1.23 67.93
N ALA A 152 45.61 0.37 67.71
CA ALA A 152 45.20 -0.63 68.69
C ALA A 152 46.32 -1.63 69.01
N GLY A 153 47.03 -2.14 67.99
CA GLY A 153 48.16 -3.05 68.19
C GLY A 153 49.34 -2.41 68.94
N GLN A 154 49.61 -1.13 68.68
CA GLN A 154 50.61 -0.36 69.43
C GLN A 154 50.20 -0.19 70.89
N ALA A 155 48.93 0.16 71.16
CA ALA A 155 48.40 0.28 72.50
C ALA A 155 48.49 -1.04 73.29
N GLU A 156 48.20 -2.17 72.64
CA GLU A 156 48.32 -3.50 73.25
C GLU A 156 49.79 -3.84 73.59
N SER A 157 50.71 -3.52 72.70
CA SER A 157 52.16 -3.71 72.94
C SER A 157 52.65 -2.86 74.12
N GLN A 158 52.20 -1.60 74.21
CA GLN A 158 52.53 -0.73 75.34
C GLN A 158 51.93 -1.24 76.65
N ALA A 159 50.70 -1.77 76.62
CA ALA A 159 50.06 -2.36 77.79
C ALA A 159 50.81 -3.60 78.28
N GLN A 160 51.31 -4.45 77.38
CA GLN A 160 52.15 -5.60 77.74
C GLN A 160 53.46 -5.16 78.37
N TYR A 161 54.15 -4.18 77.79
CA TYR A 161 55.38 -3.64 78.36
C TYR A 161 55.17 -3.05 79.75
N ALA A 162 54.10 -2.27 79.94
CA ALA A 162 53.75 -1.70 81.25
C ALA A 162 53.47 -2.81 82.30
N LYS A 163 52.82 -3.90 81.89
CA LYS A 163 52.58 -5.05 82.75
C LYS A 163 53.89 -5.73 83.15
N GLU A 164 54.80 -5.98 82.21
CA GLU A 164 56.11 -6.58 82.49
C GLU A 164 56.94 -5.73 83.47
N GLN A 165 56.93 -4.41 83.29
CA GLN A 165 57.59 -3.47 84.21
C GLN A 165 56.96 -3.53 85.61
N GLY A 166 55.62 -3.61 85.69
CA GLY A 166 54.91 -3.78 86.95
C GLY A 166 55.25 -5.10 87.66
N ASP A 167 55.31 -6.21 86.92
CA ASP A 167 55.69 -7.53 87.43
C ASP A 167 57.15 -7.52 87.94
N TYR A 168 58.07 -6.86 87.21
CA TYR A 168 59.46 -6.68 87.64
C TYR A 168 59.56 -5.84 88.93
N ALA A 169 58.85 -4.71 88.99
CA ALA A 169 58.83 -3.86 90.18
C ALA A 169 58.28 -4.61 91.41
N LYS A 170 57.23 -5.43 91.21
CA LYS A 170 56.70 -6.29 92.26
C LYS A 170 57.73 -7.32 92.72
N GLN A 171 58.43 -7.99 91.80
CA GLN A 171 59.48 -8.94 92.15
C GLN A 171 60.60 -8.29 92.97
N GLN A 172 61.01 -7.06 92.61
CA GLN A 172 62.00 -6.30 93.39
C GLN A 172 61.47 -5.96 94.79
N GLY A 173 60.20 -5.55 94.89
CA GLY A 173 59.53 -5.32 96.18
C GLY A 173 59.49 -6.57 97.05
N ASP A 174 59.11 -7.72 96.48
CA ASP A 174 59.08 -9.02 97.16
C ASP A 174 60.49 -9.42 97.64
N LEU A 175 61.55 -9.20 96.83
CA LEU A 175 62.94 -9.45 97.23
C LEU A 175 63.40 -8.56 98.41
N ILE A 176 63.00 -7.29 98.42
CA ILE A 176 63.28 -6.37 99.53
C ILE A 176 62.52 -6.81 100.79
N GLN A 177 61.25 -7.23 100.63
CA GLN A 177 60.43 -7.73 101.73
C GLN A 177 61.00 -9.03 102.30
N ASP A 178 61.43 -9.98 101.47
CA ASP A 178 62.12 -11.21 101.89
C ASP A 178 63.46 -10.91 102.57
N ALA A 179 64.19 -9.88 102.15
CA ALA A 179 65.41 -9.44 102.83
C ALA A 179 65.11 -8.84 104.21
N LEU A 180 64.00 -8.11 104.36
CA LEU A 180 63.51 -7.56 105.63
C LEU A 180 62.97 -8.66 106.56
N ASP A 181 62.24 -9.64 106.02
CA ASP A 181 61.59 -10.72 106.78
C ASP A 181 62.55 -11.91 107.06
N GLY A 182 63.64 -12.04 106.29
CA GLY A 182 64.52 -13.22 106.30
C GLY A 182 65.94 -13.03 106.85
N ASN A 183 66.47 -11.81 107.00
CA ASN A 183 67.74 -11.58 107.69
C ASN A 183 67.91 -10.10 108.07
N LEU A 184 67.57 -9.74 109.32
CA LEU A 184 68.29 -8.67 109.99
C LEU A 184 69.78 -9.01 109.93
N VAL A 185 70.56 -8.29 109.13
CA VAL A 185 72.02 -8.42 109.11
C VAL A 185 72.52 -8.01 110.49
N THR A 186 72.76 -8.97 111.39
CA THR A 186 73.17 -8.67 112.78
C THR A 186 74.64 -8.28 112.91
N SER A 187 75.42 -8.35 111.83
CA SER A 187 76.77 -7.79 111.77
C SER A 187 77.29 -7.62 110.34
N VAL A 188 77.82 -6.43 110.05
CA VAL A 188 78.76 -6.22 108.94
C VAL A 188 80.13 -5.94 109.56
N ASN A 189 81.17 -6.66 109.13
CA ASN A 189 82.57 -6.41 109.52
C ASN A 189 82.87 -6.55 111.04
N GLY A 190 82.25 -7.53 111.72
CA GLY A 190 82.63 -7.94 113.09
C GLY A 190 82.13 -7.03 114.22
N LYS A 191 81.17 -6.15 113.97
CA LYS A 191 80.48 -5.38 115.02
C LYS A 191 79.02 -5.84 115.16
N SER A 192 78.63 -6.19 116.38
CA SER A 192 77.24 -6.52 116.75
C SER A 192 76.51 -5.27 117.23
N GLY A 193 75.36 -5.00 116.64
CA GLY A 193 74.47 -3.86 116.90
C GLY A 193 73.57 -3.62 115.68
N GLU A 194 72.39 -3.04 115.89
CA GLU A 194 71.41 -2.75 114.83
C GLU A 194 72.06 -1.90 113.72
N VAL A 195 72.29 -2.49 112.53
CA VAL A 195 72.88 -1.79 111.38
C VAL A 195 71.73 -1.31 110.50
N GLN A 196 71.45 -0.02 110.54
CA GLN A 196 70.61 0.62 109.52
C GLN A 196 71.46 0.86 108.27
N LEU A 197 71.21 0.10 107.21
CA LEU A 197 71.77 0.34 105.87
C LEU A 197 70.80 1.27 105.13
N ALA A 198 71.31 2.38 104.60
CA ALA A 198 70.58 3.20 103.65
C ALA A 198 70.68 2.60 102.25
N ALA A 199 69.73 2.89 101.35
CA ALA A 199 69.74 2.37 99.97
C ALA A 199 71.08 2.61 99.24
N ALA A 200 71.75 3.72 99.55
CA ALA A 200 73.08 4.06 99.02
C ALA A 200 74.19 3.07 99.42
N ASP A 201 74.10 2.43 100.60
CA ASP A 201 75.15 1.54 101.13
C ASP A 201 75.23 0.20 100.39
N VAL A 202 74.15 -0.20 99.71
CA VAL A 202 74.06 -1.44 98.94
C VAL A 202 73.95 -1.20 97.43
N GLY A 203 74.06 0.06 96.99
CA GLY A 203 73.84 0.42 95.59
C GLY A 203 72.41 0.18 95.12
N ALA A 204 71.44 0.14 96.03
CA ALA A 204 70.03 0.02 95.68
C ALA A 204 69.54 1.36 95.11
N GLU A 205 68.85 1.28 93.98
CA GLU A 205 68.28 2.45 93.31
C GLU A 205 67.27 3.15 94.23
N THR A 206 67.29 4.48 94.23
CA THR A 206 66.31 5.24 95.03
C THR A 206 64.98 5.32 94.29
N VAL A 207 63.90 5.59 95.03
CA VAL A 207 62.58 5.86 94.42
C VAL A 207 62.67 7.03 93.44
N GLU A 208 63.46 8.05 93.79
CA GLU A 208 63.70 9.22 92.93
C GLU A 208 64.48 8.85 91.66
N GLY A 209 65.56 8.06 91.77
CA GLY A 209 66.32 7.60 90.60
C GLY A 209 65.52 6.66 89.68
N SER A 210 64.62 5.87 90.26
CA SER A 210 63.67 5.05 89.49
C SER A 210 62.63 5.92 88.77
N GLN A 211 62.13 6.97 89.43
CA GLN A 211 61.19 7.92 88.83
C GLN A 211 61.85 8.74 87.71
N ASP A 212 63.10 9.15 87.87
CA ASP A 212 63.85 9.88 86.84
C ASP A 212 64.08 9.01 85.60
N LYS A 213 64.41 7.73 85.78
CA LYS A 213 64.53 6.78 84.67
C LYS A 213 63.19 6.55 83.95
N ALA A 214 62.09 6.48 84.70
CA ALA A 214 60.75 6.38 84.12
C ALA A 214 60.37 7.65 83.33
N ASN A 215 60.64 8.83 83.88
CA ASN A 215 60.40 10.11 83.21
C ASN A 215 61.24 10.25 81.92
N GLN A 216 62.50 9.83 81.96
CA GLN A 216 63.37 9.85 80.78
C GLN A 216 62.89 8.87 79.70
N ALA A 217 62.41 7.68 80.09
CA ALA A 217 61.84 6.72 79.15
C ALA A 217 60.55 7.26 78.50
N GLU A 218 59.69 7.92 79.28
CA GLU A 218 58.48 8.59 78.78
C GLU A 218 58.83 9.70 77.77
N GLN A 219 59.83 10.52 78.08
CA GLN A 219 60.27 11.58 77.17
C GLN A 219 60.83 11.01 75.86
N ASN A 220 61.67 9.98 75.93
CA ASN A 220 62.21 9.32 74.75
C ASN A 220 61.10 8.71 73.86
N ALA A 221 60.03 8.18 74.47
CA ALA A 221 58.89 7.64 73.73
C ALA A 221 58.09 8.74 73.01
N LYS A 222 57.88 9.90 73.66
CA LYS A 222 57.24 11.07 73.05
C LYS A 222 58.06 11.60 71.88
N ASP A 223 59.37 11.74 72.05
CA ASP A 223 60.27 12.26 71.02
C ASP A 223 60.30 11.35 69.79
N TYR A 224 60.37 10.03 69.99
CA TYR A 224 60.27 9.05 68.90
C TYR A 224 58.94 9.15 68.15
N THR A 225 57.82 9.29 68.87
CA THR A 225 56.49 9.41 68.27
C THR A 225 56.37 10.68 67.43
N ASN A 226 56.86 11.81 67.93
CA ASN A 226 56.87 13.08 67.20
C ASN A 226 57.73 13.01 65.93
N GLN A 227 58.89 12.34 66.01
CA GLN A 227 59.78 12.17 64.87
C GLN A 227 59.16 11.29 63.77
N GLN A 228 58.36 10.28 64.14
CA GLN A 228 57.61 9.48 63.17
C GLN A 228 56.44 10.25 62.55
N LEU A 229 55.78 11.12 63.32
CA LEU A 229 54.73 12.03 62.81
C LEU A 229 55.28 13.06 61.82
N GLU A 230 56.47 13.61 62.06
CA GLU A 230 57.13 14.54 61.11
C GLU A 230 57.53 13.86 59.80
N ASN A 231 57.83 12.55 59.81
CA ASN A 231 58.13 11.78 58.60
C ASN A 231 56.88 11.33 57.84
N PHE A 232 55.68 11.46 58.43
CA PHE A 232 54.43 11.15 57.76
C PHE A 232 53.99 12.38 56.94
N SER A 233 54.49 12.47 55.70
CA SER A 233 54.06 13.50 54.76
C SER A 233 52.61 13.25 54.36
N THR A 234 51.68 13.92 55.04
CA THR A 234 50.27 13.91 54.65
C THR A 234 50.11 14.81 53.44
N VAL A 235 50.02 14.20 52.25
CA VAL A 235 49.53 14.86 51.04
C VAL A 235 48.06 15.20 51.30
N THR A 236 47.75 16.48 51.49
CA THR A 236 46.40 16.95 51.87
C THR A 236 45.66 17.65 50.75
N THR A 237 46.33 17.92 49.63
CA THR A 237 45.72 18.54 48.46
C THR A 237 46.08 17.80 47.17
N TRP A 238 45.19 17.87 46.18
CA TRP A 238 45.39 17.28 44.86
C TRP A 238 46.68 17.78 44.17
N ASP A 239 47.09 19.01 44.46
CA ASP A 239 48.30 19.62 43.90
C ASP A 239 49.58 18.97 44.42
N GLU A 240 49.55 18.36 45.61
CA GLU A 240 50.69 17.72 46.27
C GLU A 240 50.94 16.27 45.81
N LEU A 241 50.01 15.65 45.07
CA LEU A 241 50.21 14.33 44.46
C LEU A 241 51.21 14.42 43.29
N GLU A 242 52.35 13.75 43.42
CA GLU A 242 53.28 13.49 42.32
C GLU A 242 52.67 12.46 41.34
N ASP A 243 53.13 12.45 40.07
CA ASP A 243 52.66 11.56 38.99
C ASP A 243 51.15 11.60 38.64
N LYS A 244 50.44 12.69 38.99
CA LYS A 244 49.04 12.88 38.56
C LYS A 244 48.92 13.06 37.03
N PRO A 245 47.91 12.46 36.38
CA PRO A 245 47.66 12.66 34.95
C PRO A 245 47.39 14.14 34.62
N THR A 246 48.07 14.67 33.60
CA THR A 246 47.93 16.07 33.17
C THR A 246 46.72 16.33 32.28
N GLU A 247 46.03 15.28 31.83
CA GLU A 247 44.90 15.37 30.91
C GLU A 247 43.80 14.38 31.35
N PHE A 248 42.66 14.93 31.76
CA PHE A 248 41.50 14.18 32.27
C PHE A 248 40.39 14.00 31.22
N THR A 249 40.72 14.18 29.94
CA THR A 249 39.74 14.04 28.86
C THR A 249 39.82 12.62 28.31
N PRO A 250 38.89 11.70 28.63
CA PRO A 250 38.83 10.45 27.91
C PRO A 250 38.65 10.75 26.43
N SER A 251 39.52 10.18 25.60
CA SER A 251 39.35 10.25 24.16
C SER A 251 38.11 9.44 23.79
N SER A 252 37.28 9.99 22.91
CA SER A 252 36.13 9.26 22.38
C SER A 252 36.63 7.99 21.67
N HIS A 253 36.08 6.85 22.06
CA HIS A 253 36.29 5.57 21.39
C HIS A 253 34.93 4.91 21.17
N GLY A 254 34.89 3.93 20.27
CA GLY A 254 33.69 3.18 19.95
C GLY A 254 33.89 1.69 20.19
N HIS A 255 32.78 0.98 20.32
CA HIS A 255 32.74 -0.47 20.39
C HIS A 255 32.08 -1.06 19.15
N LEU A 256 32.62 -2.18 18.66
CA LEU A 256 31.92 -3.02 17.69
C LEU A 256 30.81 -3.80 18.39
N ILE A 257 29.71 -4.13 17.69
CA ILE A 257 28.61 -4.94 18.27
C ILE A 257 29.11 -6.28 18.81
N SER A 258 30.14 -6.86 18.17
CA SER A 258 30.77 -8.12 18.61
C SER A 258 31.51 -8.02 19.95
N GLU A 259 31.79 -6.81 20.43
CA GLU A 259 32.45 -6.57 21.73
C GLU A 259 31.46 -6.50 22.89
N VAL A 260 30.16 -6.45 22.59
CA VAL A 260 29.08 -6.44 23.59
C VAL A 260 28.42 -7.82 23.60
N GLU A 261 28.80 -8.65 24.56
CA GLU A 261 28.27 -10.01 24.73
C GLU A 261 26.72 -9.98 24.85
N GLY A 262 26.03 -10.78 24.03
CA GLY A 262 24.56 -10.86 24.01
C GLY A 262 23.84 -9.82 23.14
N LEU A 263 24.49 -8.72 22.72
CA LEU A 263 23.81 -7.66 21.96
C LEU A 263 23.32 -8.12 20.58
N GLN A 264 24.09 -8.95 19.89
CA GLN A 264 23.69 -9.48 18.58
C GLN A 264 22.47 -10.41 18.69
N GLU A 265 22.33 -11.14 19.80
CA GLU A 265 21.21 -12.04 20.07
C GLU A 265 19.95 -11.24 20.41
N GLU A 266 20.05 -10.26 21.30
CA GLU A 266 18.93 -9.36 21.59
C GLU A 266 18.43 -8.62 20.34
N LEU A 267 19.33 -8.15 19.47
CA LEU A 267 18.96 -7.50 18.21
C LEU A 267 18.26 -8.47 17.25
N ASN A 268 18.71 -9.72 17.20
CA ASN A 268 18.06 -10.75 16.37
C ASN A 268 16.68 -11.15 16.90
N GLU A 269 16.43 -11.00 18.21
CA GLU A 269 15.12 -11.29 18.83
C GLU A 269 14.10 -10.14 18.68
N LYS A 270 14.56 -8.89 18.54
CA LYS A 270 13.69 -7.71 18.50
C LYS A 270 12.77 -7.65 17.28
N ILE A 271 13.21 -8.14 16.12
CA ILE A 271 12.41 -8.18 14.88
C ILE A 271 12.83 -9.41 14.08
N THR A 272 11.89 -10.33 13.86
CA THR A 272 12.11 -11.43 12.92
C THR A 272 11.49 -11.09 11.57
N PHE A 273 12.07 -11.61 10.49
CA PHE A 273 11.45 -11.51 9.17
C PHE A 273 10.02 -12.08 9.15
N GLN A 274 9.76 -13.07 10.00
CA GLN A 274 8.45 -13.68 10.20
C GLN A 274 7.43 -12.69 10.77
N THR A 275 7.76 -11.95 11.83
CA THR A 275 6.86 -10.95 12.42
C THR A 275 6.54 -9.81 11.47
N VAL A 276 7.51 -9.40 10.65
CA VAL A 276 7.29 -8.38 9.59
C VAL A 276 6.35 -8.91 8.50
N GLN A 277 6.47 -10.18 8.10
CA GLN A 277 5.55 -10.77 7.13
C GLN A 277 4.13 -10.89 7.67
N GLU A 278 3.97 -11.26 8.95
CA GLU A 278 2.67 -11.39 9.59
C GLU A 278 1.97 -10.02 9.73
N GLU A 279 2.70 -8.98 10.11
CA GLU A 279 2.18 -7.61 10.16
C GLU A 279 1.83 -7.07 8.77
N ALA A 280 2.66 -7.37 7.75
CA ALA A 280 2.37 -7.00 6.37
C ALA A 280 1.12 -7.70 5.83
N ALA A 281 0.97 -9.00 6.11
CA ALA A 281 -0.22 -9.77 5.72
C ALA A 281 -1.49 -9.27 6.43
N ALA A 282 -1.39 -8.91 7.72
CA ALA A 282 -2.50 -8.31 8.46
C ALA A 282 -2.89 -6.95 7.88
N ALA A 283 -1.92 -6.12 7.50
CA ALA A 283 -2.17 -4.83 6.85
C ALA A 283 -2.85 -4.99 5.48
N GLU A 284 -2.41 -5.96 4.67
CA GLU A 284 -3.04 -6.29 3.39
C GLU A 284 -4.49 -6.74 3.57
N GLN A 285 -4.75 -7.64 4.54
CA GLN A 285 -6.10 -8.11 4.86
C GLN A 285 -7.02 -6.96 5.30
N ASN A 286 -6.53 -6.07 6.17
CA ASN A 286 -7.28 -4.89 6.61
C ASN A 286 -7.63 -3.95 5.43
N ALA A 287 -6.72 -3.80 4.47
CA ALA A 287 -6.96 -2.98 3.28
C ALA A 287 -8.02 -3.58 2.36
N ILE A 288 -8.04 -4.91 2.21
CA ILE A 288 -9.08 -5.64 1.48
C ILE A 288 -10.43 -5.43 2.16
N GLU A 289 -10.51 -5.65 3.47
CA GLU A 289 -11.76 -5.50 4.23
C GLU A 289 -12.32 -4.09 4.17
N TYR A 290 -11.47 -3.06 4.29
CA TYR A 290 -11.89 -1.67 4.12
C TYR A 290 -12.44 -1.41 2.72
N THR A 291 -11.75 -1.91 1.69
CA THR A 291 -12.18 -1.76 0.29
C THR A 291 -13.53 -2.41 0.04
N ASP A 292 -13.74 -3.62 0.56
CA ASP A 292 -15.00 -4.35 0.46
C ASP A 292 -16.13 -3.61 1.18
N GLN A 293 -15.88 -3.09 2.39
CA GLN A 293 -16.87 -2.31 3.15
C GLN A 293 -17.27 -1.03 2.41
N VAL A 294 -16.30 -0.27 1.88
CA VAL A 294 -16.57 0.96 1.13
C VAL A 294 -17.33 0.64 -0.16
N THR A 295 -16.96 -0.44 -0.85
CA THR A 295 -17.62 -0.87 -2.08
C THR A 295 -19.05 -1.33 -1.81
N ALA A 296 -19.27 -2.14 -0.78
CA ALA A 296 -20.60 -2.57 -0.35
C ALA A 296 -21.47 -1.39 0.09
N GLY A 297 -20.91 -0.42 0.82
CA GLY A 297 -21.60 0.82 1.21
C GLY A 297 -22.04 1.63 -0.01
N LYS A 298 -21.17 1.79 -1.01
CA LYS A 298 -21.51 2.47 -2.27
C LYS A 298 -22.55 1.70 -3.07
N GLN A 299 -22.43 0.38 -3.22
CA GLN A 299 -23.42 -0.46 -3.90
C GLN A 299 -24.81 -0.31 -3.28
N ASN A 300 -24.89 -0.34 -1.94
CA ASN A 300 -26.13 -0.12 -1.20
C ASN A 300 -26.71 1.28 -1.45
N SER A 301 -25.87 2.33 -1.48
CA SER A 301 -26.31 3.70 -1.74
C SER A 301 -26.84 3.92 -3.16
N LEU A 302 -26.34 3.15 -4.13
CA LEU A 302 -26.75 3.21 -5.53
C LEU A 302 -27.96 2.29 -5.83
N GLY A 303 -28.46 1.55 -4.83
CA GLY A 303 -29.56 0.61 -5.00
C GLY A 303 -29.20 -0.62 -5.85
N PHE A 304 -27.90 -0.88 -6.06
CA PHE A 304 -27.45 -2.11 -6.71
C PHE A 304 -27.52 -3.25 -5.70
N THR A 305 -28.46 -4.16 -5.91
CA THR A 305 -28.36 -5.50 -5.31
C THR A 305 -27.42 -6.31 -6.20
N PRO A 306 -26.21 -6.67 -5.73
CA PRO A 306 -25.32 -7.51 -6.51
C PRO A 306 -26.02 -8.85 -6.75
N VAL A 307 -26.03 -9.32 -7.99
CA VAL A 307 -26.48 -10.68 -8.30
C VAL A 307 -25.50 -11.62 -7.59
N ASN A 308 -25.96 -12.34 -6.57
CA ASN A 308 -25.08 -13.24 -5.84
C ASN A 308 -24.60 -14.36 -6.79
N LYS A 309 -23.39 -14.89 -6.56
CA LYS A 309 -22.86 -16.04 -7.33
C LYS A 309 -23.63 -17.34 -7.02
N ALA A 310 -24.61 -17.31 -6.12
CA ALA A 310 -25.31 -18.46 -5.56
C ALA A 310 -26.82 -18.38 -5.86
N GLY A 311 -27.17 -18.28 -7.14
CA GLY A 311 -28.52 -18.64 -7.59
C GLY A 311 -29.63 -17.63 -7.32
N ASP A 312 -29.34 -16.33 -7.42
CA ASP A 312 -30.43 -15.36 -7.56
C ASP A 312 -31.26 -15.65 -8.82
N GLU A 313 -32.56 -15.82 -8.63
CA GLU A 313 -33.53 -15.95 -9.71
C GLU A 313 -33.82 -14.56 -10.26
N VAL A 314 -33.36 -14.26 -11.48
CA VAL A 314 -33.68 -12.99 -12.14
C VAL A 314 -35.15 -13.02 -12.54
N THR A 315 -36.03 -12.58 -11.63
CA THR A 315 -37.46 -12.45 -11.92
C THR A 315 -37.71 -11.15 -12.67
N GLY A 316 -37.84 -11.26 -13.99
CA GLY A 316 -38.07 -10.18 -14.93
C GLY A 316 -37.76 -10.69 -16.34
N ASN A 317 -38.33 -10.08 -17.38
CA ASN A 317 -37.96 -10.44 -18.74
C ASN A 317 -36.51 -9.99 -18.99
N LEU A 318 -35.57 -10.91 -18.83
CA LEU A 318 -34.21 -10.78 -19.33
C LEU A 318 -34.28 -10.74 -20.86
N ARG A 319 -34.49 -9.55 -21.41
CA ARG A 319 -34.36 -9.32 -22.85
C ARG A 319 -32.88 -9.20 -23.17
N THR A 320 -32.24 -10.33 -23.48
CA THR A 320 -31.04 -10.26 -24.33
C THR A 320 -31.48 -9.56 -25.61
N ARG A 321 -30.82 -8.45 -25.98
CA ARG A 321 -31.03 -7.81 -27.29
C ARG A 321 -30.39 -8.68 -28.37
N SER A 322 -30.78 -9.95 -28.47
CA SER A 322 -30.56 -10.75 -29.66
C SER A 322 -31.56 -10.25 -30.68
N VAL A 323 -31.14 -9.30 -31.50
CA VAL A 323 -31.91 -8.95 -32.69
C VAL A 323 -31.83 -10.18 -33.59
N GLN A 324 -32.91 -10.95 -33.66
CA GLN A 324 -33.05 -12.10 -34.54
C GLN A 324 -33.79 -11.64 -35.79
N GLU A 325 -33.18 -11.84 -36.95
CA GLU A 325 -33.87 -11.68 -38.22
C GLU A 325 -34.40 -13.05 -38.66
N ARG A 326 -35.72 -13.16 -38.91
CA ARG A 326 -36.33 -14.36 -39.48
C ARG A 326 -36.81 -14.04 -40.89
N TYR A 327 -36.19 -14.64 -41.89
CA TYR A 327 -36.65 -14.58 -43.27
C TYR A 327 -37.57 -15.76 -43.57
N LEU A 328 -38.83 -15.48 -43.86
CA LEU A 328 -39.73 -16.37 -44.59
C LEU A 328 -39.59 -16.02 -46.08
N SER A 329 -38.54 -16.52 -46.72
CA SER A 329 -38.18 -16.04 -48.07
C SER A 329 -38.77 -16.93 -49.16
N THR A 330 -39.72 -16.37 -49.94
CA THR A 330 -40.04 -16.84 -51.30
C THR A 330 -39.08 -16.27 -52.34
N GLU A 331 -38.11 -15.46 -51.91
CA GLU A 331 -37.17 -14.77 -52.79
C GLU A 331 -35.99 -15.68 -53.14
N ASN A 332 -35.44 -15.49 -54.34
CA ASN A 332 -34.29 -16.28 -54.81
C ASN A 332 -32.95 -15.79 -54.25
N ASN A 333 -32.90 -14.59 -53.64
CA ASN A 333 -31.70 -14.00 -53.07
C ASN A 333 -31.95 -13.65 -51.60
N VAL A 334 -31.08 -14.09 -50.69
CA VAL A 334 -31.17 -13.78 -49.25
C VAL A 334 -29.86 -13.14 -48.80
N ALA A 335 -29.95 -11.98 -48.15
CA ALA A 335 -28.80 -11.25 -47.61
C ALA A 335 -28.73 -11.40 -46.09
N LEU A 336 -27.56 -11.78 -45.56
CA LEU A 336 -27.28 -11.91 -44.13
C LEU A 336 -26.53 -10.68 -43.64
N ASN A 337 -27.06 -10.01 -42.62
CA ASN A 337 -26.46 -8.80 -42.03
C ASN A 337 -26.02 -9.01 -40.58
N PHE A 338 -24.82 -9.57 -40.40
CA PHE A 338 -24.32 -9.90 -39.06
C PHE A 338 -23.86 -8.71 -38.21
N SER A 339 -23.73 -7.49 -38.76
CA SER A 339 -23.48 -6.30 -37.92
C SER A 339 -24.70 -5.85 -37.13
N GLN A 340 -25.90 -6.13 -37.65
CA GLN A 340 -27.16 -5.77 -37.01
C GLN A 340 -27.81 -6.96 -36.31
N PHE A 341 -27.63 -8.17 -36.86
CA PHE A 341 -28.29 -9.38 -36.39
C PHE A 341 -27.27 -10.53 -36.28
N PRO A 342 -26.65 -10.76 -35.11
CA PRO A 342 -25.66 -11.83 -34.93
C PRO A 342 -26.25 -13.25 -35.08
N LEU A 343 -27.59 -13.37 -35.07
CA LEU A 343 -28.31 -14.62 -35.32
C LEU A 343 -29.39 -14.39 -36.40
N THR A 344 -29.34 -15.18 -37.47
CA THR A 344 -30.31 -15.12 -38.58
C THR A 344 -30.90 -16.51 -38.83
N ASN A 345 -32.24 -16.60 -38.85
CA ASN A 345 -32.95 -17.83 -39.23
C ASN A 345 -33.59 -17.66 -40.60
N ILE A 346 -33.41 -18.65 -41.48
CA ILE A 346 -33.90 -18.65 -42.85
C ILE A 346 -34.72 -19.92 -43.07
N ASP A 347 -35.99 -19.72 -43.42
CA ASP A 347 -36.91 -20.80 -43.78
C ASP A 347 -37.13 -20.78 -45.30
N PHE A 348 -36.59 -21.76 -46.02
CA PHE A 348 -36.81 -21.88 -47.47
C PHE A 348 -38.04 -22.72 -47.77
N THR A 349 -39.18 -22.06 -47.95
CA THR A 349 -40.49 -22.71 -48.12
C THR A 349 -40.83 -23.08 -49.56
N THR A 350 -39.95 -22.77 -50.53
CA THR A 350 -40.21 -22.96 -51.96
C THR A 350 -39.02 -23.59 -52.70
N SER A 351 -39.34 -24.51 -53.60
CA SER A 351 -38.40 -25.12 -54.55
C SER A 351 -37.85 -24.09 -55.54
N GLY A 352 -36.55 -24.11 -55.77
CA GLY A 352 -35.87 -23.23 -56.74
C GLY A 352 -34.56 -22.69 -56.18
N SER A 353 -33.56 -22.49 -57.04
CA SER A 353 -32.21 -22.08 -56.62
C SER A 353 -32.21 -20.82 -55.77
N LYS A 354 -31.53 -20.89 -54.63
CA LYS A 354 -31.36 -19.79 -53.69
C LYS A 354 -29.91 -19.33 -53.69
N VAL A 355 -29.72 -18.03 -53.65
CA VAL A 355 -28.41 -17.39 -53.55
C VAL A 355 -28.34 -16.69 -52.19
N ILE A 356 -27.37 -17.05 -51.38
CA ILE A 356 -27.13 -16.40 -50.09
C ILE A 356 -25.92 -15.46 -50.22
N SER A 357 -26.09 -14.22 -49.77
CA SER A 357 -25.02 -13.24 -49.63
C SER A 357 -24.84 -12.86 -48.16
N ILE A 358 -23.59 -12.62 -47.72
CA ILE A 358 -23.34 -11.90 -46.46
C ILE A 358 -23.00 -10.46 -46.84
N LEU A 359 -23.71 -9.50 -46.25
CA LEU A 359 -23.47 -8.08 -46.50
C LEU A 359 -22.13 -7.67 -45.89
N ASN A 360 -21.34 -6.92 -46.65
CA ASN A 360 -20.13 -6.28 -46.14
C ASN A 360 -20.54 -5.05 -45.30
N THR A 361 -20.00 -4.93 -44.10
CA THR A 361 -20.42 -3.93 -43.12
C THR A 361 -19.34 -2.87 -43.00
N THR A 362 -19.20 -2.00 -43.99
CA THR A 362 -18.13 -1.01 -44.04
C THR A 362 -18.37 0.23 -43.16
N THR A 363 -19.53 0.34 -42.48
CA THR A 363 -19.98 1.62 -41.90
C THR A 363 -20.00 1.70 -40.38
N TYR A 364 -19.91 0.59 -39.63
CA TYR A 364 -20.25 0.65 -38.19
C TYR A 364 -19.10 0.42 -37.20
N HIS A 365 -18.01 -0.27 -37.55
CA HIS A 365 -17.04 -0.70 -36.53
C HIS A 365 -15.62 -0.87 -37.11
N SER A 366 -14.82 0.19 -37.12
CA SER A 366 -13.53 0.23 -37.82
C SER A 366 -12.39 -0.61 -37.23
N ASN A 367 -12.60 -1.44 -36.20
CA ASN A 367 -11.53 -2.24 -35.56
C ASN A 367 -11.98 -3.60 -34.98
N TYR A 368 -13.17 -4.12 -35.31
CA TYR A 368 -13.71 -5.33 -34.64
C TYR A 368 -13.85 -6.53 -35.59
N SER A 369 -13.59 -7.74 -35.05
CA SER A 369 -13.98 -9.01 -35.66
C SER A 369 -15.48 -9.21 -35.48
N LEU A 370 -16.17 -9.73 -36.50
CA LEU A 370 -17.60 -10.06 -36.43
C LEU A 370 -17.79 -11.57 -36.51
N SER A 371 -18.81 -12.05 -35.80
CA SER A 371 -19.27 -13.44 -35.91
C SER A 371 -20.78 -13.49 -35.98
N GLY A 372 -21.31 -14.43 -36.74
CA GLY A 372 -22.74 -14.62 -36.89
C GLY A 372 -23.10 -16.08 -37.13
N THR A 373 -24.31 -16.46 -36.75
CA THR A 373 -24.85 -17.81 -37.01
C THR A 373 -26.05 -17.71 -37.93
N ALA A 374 -26.06 -18.55 -38.97
CA ALA A 374 -27.21 -18.75 -39.84
C ALA A 374 -27.80 -20.14 -39.58
N VAL A 375 -29.12 -20.18 -39.38
CA VAL A 375 -29.88 -21.44 -39.34
C VAL A 375 -30.71 -21.52 -40.61
N ILE A 376 -30.51 -22.58 -41.40
CA ILE A 376 -31.17 -22.80 -42.69
C ILE A 376 -32.07 -24.02 -42.56
N ASN A 377 -33.37 -23.83 -42.77
CA ASN A 377 -34.34 -24.91 -42.76
C ASN A 377 -34.76 -25.25 -44.20
N GLN A 378 -34.42 -26.46 -44.65
CA GLN A 378 -34.91 -27.06 -45.88
C GLN A 378 -36.22 -27.80 -45.62
N HIS A 379 -37.20 -27.57 -46.47
CA HIS A 379 -38.47 -28.31 -46.41
C HIS A 379 -38.40 -29.60 -47.24
N SER A 380 -39.53 -30.29 -47.43
CA SER A 380 -39.59 -31.59 -48.12
C SER A 380 -39.16 -31.55 -49.59
N ASP A 381 -39.11 -30.37 -50.19
CA ASP A 381 -38.56 -30.12 -51.53
C ASP A 381 -37.38 -29.14 -51.39
N PRO A 382 -36.14 -29.66 -51.25
CA PRO A 382 -34.99 -28.84 -50.87
C PRO A 382 -34.57 -27.92 -52.01
N ALA A 383 -34.30 -26.67 -51.65
CA ALA A 383 -33.80 -25.68 -52.60
C ALA A 383 -32.27 -25.78 -52.71
N PRO A 384 -31.71 -25.85 -53.93
CA PRO A 384 -30.25 -25.79 -54.09
C PRO A 384 -29.74 -24.41 -53.68
N ILE A 385 -28.75 -24.37 -52.79
CA ILE A 385 -28.18 -23.15 -52.23
C ILE A 385 -26.82 -22.87 -52.87
N THR A 386 -26.63 -21.63 -53.28
CA THR A 386 -25.37 -21.07 -53.78
C THR A 386 -24.98 -19.85 -52.97
N TRP A 387 -23.68 -19.55 -52.89
CA TRP A 387 -23.14 -18.45 -52.08
C TRP A 387 -22.47 -17.42 -53.00
N ASN A 388 -22.81 -16.13 -52.85
CA ASN A 388 -22.41 -15.06 -53.79
C ASN A 388 -21.18 -14.24 -53.36
N PHE A 389 -20.28 -14.77 -52.52
CA PHE A 389 -19.19 -13.96 -51.94
C PHE A 389 -17.98 -14.79 -51.48
N ASN A 390 -16.94 -14.10 -51.00
CA ASN A 390 -15.66 -14.63 -50.53
C ASN A 390 -15.74 -15.42 -49.19
N VAL A 391 -16.61 -16.43 -49.08
CA VAL A 391 -16.52 -17.40 -47.97
C VAL A 391 -15.35 -18.34 -48.23
N LYS A 392 -14.43 -18.39 -47.28
CA LYS A 392 -13.47 -19.49 -47.15
C LYS A 392 -14.05 -20.51 -46.20
N TRP A 393 -14.49 -21.64 -46.75
CA TRP A 393 -15.02 -22.75 -45.96
C TRP A 393 -13.89 -23.50 -45.26
N LYS A 394 -14.13 -23.94 -44.03
CA LYS A 394 -13.14 -24.64 -43.18
C LYS A 394 -12.39 -25.76 -43.92
N ASP A 395 -13.09 -26.54 -44.74
CA ASP A 395 -12.53 -27.68 -45.48
C ASP A 395 -12.30 -27.37 -46.98
N GLY A 396 -12.36 -26.09 -47.36
CA GLY A 396 -12.13 -25.63 -48.74
C GLY A 396 -13.28 -25.92 -49.73
N GLN A 397 -14.32 -26.65 -49.30
CA GLN A 397 -15.51 -26.97 -50.08
C GLN A 397 -16.77 -26.34 -49.46
N ILE A 398 -17.70 -25.91 -50.30
CA ILE A 398 -19.00 -25.42 -49.87
C ILE A 398 -19.78 -26.61 -49.27
N PRO A 399 -20.33 -26.51 -48.04
CA PRO A 399 -21.17 -27.56 -47.48
C PRO A 399 -22.38 -27.88 -48.38
N ASP A 400 -22.70 -29.16 -48.53
CA ASP A 400 -23.93 -29.58 -49.20
C ASP A 400 -25.13 -29.38 -48.26
N LEU A 401 -26.07 -28.54 -48.69
CA LEU A 401 -27.27 -28.17 -47.92
C LEU A 401 -28.56 -28.66 -48.62
N SER A 402 -28.48 -29.70 -49.45
CA SER A 402 -29.57 -30.20 -50.30
C SER A 402 -30.47 -31.26 -49.65
N GLY A 403 -30.30 -31.55 -48.37
CA GLY A 403 -31.12 -32.53 -47.64
C GLY A 403 -32.56 -32.06 -47.47
N ALA A 404 -33.51 -32.90 -47.88
CA ALA A 404 -34.93 -32.65 -47.68
C ALA A 404 -35.29 -32.72 -46.17
N SER A 405 -36.10 -31.78 -45.70
CA SER A 405 -36.56 -31.70 -44.31
C SER A 405 -35.41 -31.63 -43.28
N LYS A 406 -34.32 -30.95 -43.65
CA LYS A 406 -33.12 -30.79 -42.81
C LYS A 406 -32.93 -29.38 -42.31
N THR A 407 -32.38 -29.27 -41.11
CA THR A 407 -31.91 -28.01 -40.54
C THR A 407 -30.39 -27.98 -40.52
N TYR A 408 -29.81 -26.94 -41.10
CA TYR A 408 -28.37 -26.70 -41.13
C TYR A 408 -28.02 -25.50 -40.26
N VAL A 409 -27.01 -25.64 -39.41
CA VAL A 409 -26.50 -24.54 -38.57
C VAL A 409 -25.10 -24.20 -39.05
N LEU A 410 -24.89 -22.96 -39.47
CA LEU A 410 -23.62 -22.47 -39.98
C LEU A 410 -23.14 -21.29 -39.15
N THR A 411 -21.83 -21.21 -38.91
CA THR A 411 -21.19 -20.06 -38.27
C THR A 411 -20.24 -19.39 -39.25
N PHE A 412 -20.25 -18.05 -39.21
CA PHE A 412 -19.41 -17.19 -40.00
C PHE A 412 -18.60 -16.27 -39.10
N VAL A 413 -17.32 -16.09 -39.42
CA VAL A 413 -16.42 -15.15 -38.72
C VAL A 413 -15.65 -14.33 -39.74
N THR A 414 -15.47 -13.04 -39.49
CA THR A 414 -14.57 -12.17 -40.25
C THR A 414 -13.68 -11.39 -39.29
N TYR A 415 -12.43 -11.19 -39.68
CA TYR A 415 -11.45 -10.35 -38.98
C TYR A 415 -11.06 -9.11 -39.82
N ASP A 416 -11.58 -9.01 -41.05
CA ASP A 416 -11.25 -7.97 -42.03
C ASP A 416 -12.49 -7.16 -42.43
N GLN A 417 -13.36 -6.91 -41.45
CA GLN A 417 -14.56 -6.06 -41.59
C GLN A 417 -15.55 -6.55 -42.65
N GLY A 418 -15.57 -7.86 -42.93
CA GLY A 418 -16.48 -8.48 -43.90
C GLY A 418 -15.94 -8.56 -45.32
N ALA A 419 -14.67 -8.22 -45.56
CA ALA A 419 -14.01 -8.43 -46.85
C ALA A 419 -13.79 -9.93 -47.17
N SER A 420 -13.50 -10.73 -46.15
CA SER A 420 -13.40 -12.20 -46.20
C SER A 420 -14.16 -12.81 -45.03
N TRP A 421 -14.89 -13.89 -45.29
CA TRP A 421 -15.59 -14.64 -44.26
C TRP A 421 -15.05 -16.05 -44.13
N LEU A 422 -14.87 -16.53 -42.92
CA LEU A 422 -14.59 -17.92 -42.59
C LEU A 422 -15.91 -18.60 -42.25
N GLY A 423 -16.30 -19.61 -43.03
CA GLY A 423 -17.56 -20.34 -42.85
C GLY A 423 -17.34 -21.76 -42.35
N CYS A 424 -18.20 -22.22 -41.43
CA CYS A 424 -18.21 -23.60 -40.94
C CYS A 424 -19.64 -24.10 -40.80
N LEU A 425 -19.94 -25.29 -41.34
CA LEU A 425 -21.14 -26.03 -40.95
C LEU A 425 -20.89 -26.59 -39.54
N VAL A 426 -21.76 -26.24 -38.61
CA VAL A 426 -21.67 -26.64 -37.19
C VAL A 426 -22.50 -27.90 -36.94
N GLY A 427 -23.63 -28.06 -37.64
CA GLY A 427 -24.47 -29.25 -37.51
C GLY A 427 -25.56 -29.34 -38.56
N GLU A 428 -26.02 -30.57 -38.77
CA GLU A 428 -27.19 -30.94 -39.57
C GLU A 428 -28.12 -31.75 -38.67
N PHE A 429 -29.41 -31.44 -38.71
CA PHE A 429 -30.46 -32.10 -37.92
C PHE A 429 -31.56 -32.61 -38.84
#